data_AF-A0A2T4BMT4-F1
#
_entry.id   AF-A0A2T4BMT4-F1
#
_cell.length_a   1.000
_cell.length_b   1.000
_cell.length_c   1.000
_cell.angle_alpha   90.00
_cell.angle_beta   90.00
_cell.angle_gamma   90.00
#
_symmetry.space_group_name_H-M   'P 1'
#
loop_
_entity.id
_entity.type
_entity.pdbx_description
1 polymer ?
#
loop_
_entity_poly.entity_id
_entity_poly.type
_entity_poly.pdbx_seq_one_letter_code
_entity_poly.pdbx_strand_id
1 'polypeptide(L)'
;MRAAAAAFSTTAPQCKRKTKDGNKKRGVSSLYGSGPREPLSVSDAPLPKPVEFKPKIEVDEGHGLWGFFPAPGKLLLTPKETEEHGRAWTVEELRRKSWEDLHALWWKCCRERNMLATAREELLRGKFGFGEREIGSRDEEVMKTMRAIKHALTERFYTWQDAVEVAKSDPEINLEAGEGQVYTPSAYEEGYDEIAAEEEAPRSTDKEPKETLR
;
A
#
# COMPACT_ATOMS: atom_id res chain seq x y z
N MET A 1 62.51 -86.40 -9.87
CA MET A 1 61.24 -86.14 -9.16
C MET A 1 60.97 -84.65 -9.19
N ARG A 2 59.72 -84.26 -9.48
CA ARG A 2 59.27 -82.91 -9.88
C ARG A 2 59.71 -81.81 -8.89
N ALA A 3 60.47 -80.83 -9.37
CA ALA A 3 60.56 -79.53 -8.73
C ALA A 3 59.43 -78.66 -9.28
N ALA A 4 58.49 -78.30 -8.39
CA ALA A 4 57.37 -77.43 -8.71
C ALA A 4 57.88 -76.05 -9.12
N ALA A 5 57.63 -75.66 -10.37
CA ALA A 5 57.86 -74.30 -10.81
C ALA A 5 56.88 -73.38 -10.06
N ALA A 6 57.40 -72.46 -9.26
CA ALA A 6 56.61 -71.41 -8.65
C ALA A 6 56.03 -70.53 -9.77
N ALA A 7 54.70 -70.42 -9.85
CA ALA A 7 54.07 -69.40 -10.64
C ALA A 7 54.37 -68.05 -9.98
N PHE A 8 55.41 -67.35 -10.47
CA PHE A 8 55.56 -65.93 -10.20
C PHE A 8 54.39 -65.20 -10.87
N SER A 9 53.24 -65.17 -10.18
CA SER A 9 52.16 -64.25 -10.49
C SER A 9 52.64 -62.85 -10.10
N THR A 10 53.37 -62.21 -11.00
CA THR A 10 53.65 -60.78 -10.89
C THR A 10 52.40 -60.00 -11.31
N THR A 11 51.28 -60.17 -10.60
CA THR A 11 50.18 -59.20 -10.69
C THR A 11 50.58 -57.98 -9.88
N ALA A 12 51.49 -57.19 -10.44
CA ALA A 12 51.79 -55.83 -10.03
C ALA A 12 51.82 -54.96 -11.29
N PRO A 13 51.06 -53.87 -11.36
CA PRO A 13 49.65 -53.69 -11.00
C PRO A 13 48.86 -53.29 -12.26
N GLN A 14 47.56 -53.01 -12.16
CA GLN A 14 46.96 -52.04 -13.09
C GLN A 14 47.57 -50.64 -12.84
N CYS A 15 48.86 -50.47 -13.14
CA CYS A 15 49.47 -49.16 -13.33
C CYS A 15 48.94 -48.59 -14.63
N LYS A 16 47.68 -48.14 -14.64
CA LYS A 16 47.27 -47.11 -15.61
C LYS A 16 48.24 -45.96 -15.38
N ARG A 17 49.19 -45.78 -16.32
CA ARG A 17 50.15 -44.68 -16.27
C ARG A 17 49.37 -43.40 -16.00
N LYS A 18 49.65 -42.73 -14.87
CA LYS A 18 49.06 -41.42 -14.55
C LYS A 18 49.75 -40.38 -15.42
N THR A 19 49.41 -40.36 -16.70
CA THR A 19 49.89 -39.37 -17.69
C THR A 19 48.91 -38.20 -17.83
N LYS A 20 47.77 -38.25 -17.16
CA LYS A 20 46.73 -37.21 -17.22
C LYS A 20 47.06 -36.07 -16.26
N ASP A 21 46.96 -34.85 -16.75
CA ASP A 21 47.04 -33.65 -15.93
C ASP A 21 45.95 -33.65 -14.83
N GLY A 22 46.36 -33.42 -13.59
CA GLY A 22 45.47 -33.43 -12.42
C GLY A 22 44.59 -32.18 -12.34
N ASN A 23 44.99 -31.08 -12.99
CA ASN A 23 44.23 -29.83 -12.96
C ASN A 23 43.30 -29.70 -14.17
N LYS A 24 42.03 -30.05 -13.97
CA LYS A 24 40.99 -29.99 -15.01
C LYS A 24 40.68 -28.57 -15.53
N LYS A 25 40.95 -27.53 -14.73
CA LYS A 25 40.67 -26.12 -15.08
C LYS A 25 41.94 -25.35 -15.43
N ARG A 26 43.05 -26.04 -15.73
CA ARG A 26 44.31 -25.38 -16.10
C ARG A 26 44.09 -24.47 -17.30
N GLY A 27 44.42 -23.19 -17.14
CA GLY A 27 44.32 -22.20 -18.21
C GLY A 27 42.89 -21.84 -18.62
N VAL A 28 41.87 -22.20 -17.81
CA VAL A 28 40.46 -21.89 -18.09
C VAL A 28 39.97 -20.80 -17.14
N SER A 29 39.50 -19.70 -17.72
CA SER A 29 38.94 -18.52 -17.06
C SER A 29 37.82 -17.92 -17.92
N SER A 30 36.69 -17.62 -17.29
CA SER A 30 35.53 -16.99 -17.93
C SER A 30 35.75 -15.49 -18.14
N LEU A 31 36.34 -14.81 -17.14
CA LEU A 31 36.63 -13.37 -17.18
C LEU A 31 37.56 -12.98 -18.35
N TYR A 32 38.58 -13.78 -18.62
CA TYR A 32 39.54 -13.52 -19.71
C TYR A 32 39.15 -14.20 -21.03
N GLY A 33 37.98 -14.85 -21.10
CA GLY A 33 37.50 -15.46 -22.35
C GLY A 33 38.39 -16.58 -22.91
N SER A 34 39.22 -17.22 -22.09
CA SER A 34 40.19 -18.25 -22.53
C SER A 34 39.57 -19.51 -23.17
N GLY A 35 38.25 -19.70 -23.07
CA GLY A 35 37.53 -20.80 -23.69
C GLY A 35 37.73 -22.16 -22.98
N PRO A 36 37.07 -23.22 -23.49
CA PRO A 36 37.23 -24.56 -22.96
C PRO A 36 38.62 -25.12 -23.26
N ARG A 37 39.19 -25.86 -22.31
CA ARG A 37 40.53 -26.45 -22.42
C ARG A 37 40.66 -27.52 -23.51
N GLU A 38 39.57 -28.25 -23.74
CA GLU A 38 39.46 -29.35 -24.69
C GLU A 38 38.26 -29.08 -25.61
N PRO A 39 38.31 -29.48 -26.89
CA PRO A 39 37.17 -29.34 -27.78
C PRO A 39 36.01 -30.21 -27.27
N LEU A 40 34.87 -29.57 -27.04
CA LEU A 40 33.62 -30.23 -26.63
C LEU A 40 32.85 -30.68 -27.88
N SER A 41 31.86 -31.56 -27.73
CA SER A 41 30.99 -32.00 -28.84
C SER A 41 30.27 -30.85 -29.56
N VAL A 42 30.16 -29.69 -28.92
CA VAL A 42 29.48 -28.49 -29.42
C VAL A 42 30.45 -27.31 -29.61
N SER A 43 31.77 -27.55 -29.63
CA SER A 43 32.75 -26.46 -29.84
C SER A 43 32.60 -25.79 -31.20
N ASP A 44 32.15 -26.54 -32.20
CA ASP A 44 32.10 -26.10 -33.60
C ASP A 44 30.75 -25.48 -33.97
N ALA A 45 29.75 -25.59 -33.07
CA ALA A 45 28.44 -24.99 -33.27
C ALA A 45 28.48 -23.50 -32.88
N PRO A 46 27.91 -22.59 -33.69
CA PRO A 46 27.81 -21.19 -33.31
C PRO A 46 26.96 -21.03 -32.04
N LEU A 47 27.42 -20.20 -31.10
CA LEU A 47 26.68 -19.95 -29.86
C LEU A 47 25.29 -19.36 -30.17
N PRO A 48 24.21 -19.90 -29.59
CA PRO A 48 22.88 -19.33 -29.78
C PRO A 48 22.85 -17.94 -29.14
N LYS A 49 22.47 -16.94 -29.93
CA LYS A 49 22.25 -15.58 -29.42
C LYS A 49 20.85 -15.54 -28.79
N PRO A 50 20.73 -15.27 -27.47
CA PRO A 50 19.42 -15.12 -26.86
C PRO A 50 18.68 -13.96 -27.51
N VAL A 51 17.38 -14.14 -27.74
CA VAL A 51 16.51 -13.05 -28.17
C VAL A 51 16.27 -12.16 -26.95
N GLU A 52 16.37 -10.84 -27.11
CA GLU A 52 15.96 -9.87 -26.09
C GLU A 52 14.43 -9.81 -25.99
N PHE A 53 13.82 -10.91 -25.58
CA PHE A 53 12.38 -11.01 -25.41
C PHE A 53 12.00 -10.61 -23.97
N LYS A 54 11.39 -9.44 -23.84
CA LYS A 54 10.73 -9.03 -22.60
C LYS A 54 9.23 -9.33 -22.76
N PRO A 55 8.69 -10.36 -22.07
CA PRO A 55 7.25 -10.64 -22.16
C PRO A 55 6.46 -9.44 -21.65
N LYS A 56 5.42 -9.05 -22.38
CA LYS A 56 4.43 -8.10 -21.87
C LYS A 56 3.55 -8.87 -20.90
N ILE A 57 3.73 -8.60 -19.61
CA ILE A 57 2.91 -9.20 -18.55
C ILE A 57 1.62 -8.39 -18.48
N GLU A 58 0.48 -9.07 -18.57
CA GLU A 58 -0.82 -8.44 -18.34
C GLU A 58 -0.95 -8.13 -16.85
N VAL A 59 -1.10 -6.86 -16.50
CA VAL A 59 -1.28 -6.40 -15.13
C VAL A 59 -2.72 -5.96 -14.97
N ASP A 60 -3.35 -6.38 -13.88
CA ASP A 60 -4.71 -5.96 -13.53
C ASP A 60 -4.78 -4.43 -13.31
N GLU A 61 -5.78 -3.80 -13.92
CA GLU A 61 -6.05 -2.37 -13.76
C GLU A 61 -6.59 -2.06 -12.35
N GLY A 62 -7.28 -3.01 -11.71
CA GLY A 62 -7.82 -2.90 -10.36
C GLY A 62 -6.84 -3.23 -9.24
N HIS A 63 -5.55 -3.41 -9.55
CA HIS A 63 -4.56 -3.86 -8.57
C HIS A 63 -4.36 -2.85 -7.42
N GLY A 64 -4.36 -3.33 -6.18
CA GLY A 64 -4.25 -2.46 -4.99
C GLY A 64 -2.98 -1.60 -4.92
N LEU A 65 -1.89 -2.02 -5.56
CA LEU A 65 -0.66 -1.21 -5.65
C LEU A 65 -0.84 0.08 -6.45
N TRP A 66 -1.86 0.18 -7.32
CA TRP A 66 -2.16 1.42 -8.01
C TRP A 66 -2.55 2.55 -7.06
N GLY A 67 -2.96 2.24 -5.83
CA GLY A 67 -3.23 3.24 -4.79
C GLY A 67 -2.00 4.00 -4.28
N PHE A 68 -0.78 3.57 -4.62
CA PHE A 68 0.46 4.31 -4.33
C PHE A 68 0.86 5.29 -5.43
N PHE A 69 0.17 5.24 -6.58
CA PHE A 69 0.44 6.08 -7.73
C PHE A 69 -0.74 7.02 -7.98
N PRO A 70 -0.51 8.19 -8.60
CA PRO A 70 -1.59 9.13 -8.92
C PRO A 70 -2.66 8.56 -9.86
N ALA A 71 -2.25 7.76 -10.85
CA ALA A 71 -3.12 7.10 -11.81
C ALA A 71 -2.41 5.86 -12.38
N PRO A 72 -3.16 4.86 -12.91
CA PRO A 72 -2.54 3.72 -13.58
C PRO A 72 -1.68 4.21 -14.76
N GLY A 73 -0.40 3.83 -14.76
CA GLY A 73 0.57 4.26 -15.78
C GLY A 73 1.17 5.65 -15.58
N LYS A 74 0.74 6.42 -14.57
CA LYS A 74 1.35 7.72 -14.21
C LYS A 74 2.18 7.55 -12.93
N LEU A 75 3.50 7.64 -13.07
CA LEU A 75 4.43 7.46 -11.94
C LEU A 75 4.45 8.66 -10.99
N LEU A 76 4.49 9.87 -11.54
CA LEU A 76 4.62 11.12 -10.80
C LEU A 76 3.57 12.14 -11.26
N LEU A 77 3.12 12.98 -10.34
CA LEU A 77 2.40 14.21 -10.67
C LEU A 77 3.40 15.26 -11.15
N THR A 78 2.95 16.14 -12.03
CA THR A 78 3.72 17.34 -12.35
C THR A 78 3.74 18.28 -11.14
N PRO A 79 4.77 19.14 -10.97
CA PRO A 79 4.81 20.09 -9.85
C PRO A 79 3.56 20.97 -9.80
N LYS A 80 3.06 21.40 -10.96
CA LYS A 80 1.82 22.19 -11.09
C LYS A 80 0.59 21.45 -10.55
N GLU A 81 0.39 20.19 -10.96
CA GLU A 81 -0.72 19.37 -10.45
C GLU A 81 -0.57 19.06 -8.96
N THR A 82 0.66 19.01 -8.44
CA THR A 82 0.92 18.77 -7.02
C THR A 82 0.56 20.00 -6.18
N GLU A 83 0.88 21.19 -6.70
CA GLU A 83 0.53 22.48 -6.11
C GLU A 83 -0.98 22.76 -6.13
N GLU A 84 -1.72 22.17 -7.07
CA GLU A 84 -3.19 22.20 -7.14
C GLU A 84 -3.84 21.38 -5.99
N HIS A 85 -3.67 21.85 -4.75
CA HIS A 85 -4.39 21.37 -3.57
C HIS A 85 -5.06 22.53 -2.82
N GLY A 86 -6.13 22.20 -2.09
CA GLY A 86 -6.80 23.13 -1.19
C GLY A 86 -6.08 23.27 0.15
N ARG A 87 -6.70 24.02 1.07
CA ARG A 87 -6.22 24.13 2.46
C ARG A 87 -6.53 22.89 3.29
N ALA A 88 -5.82 22.73 4.40
CA ALA A 88 -6.22 21.81 5.46
C ALA A 88 -7.57 22.16 6.11
N TRP A 89 -8.26 21.12 6.56
CA TRP A 89 -9.40 21.16 7.50
C TRP A 89 -9.03 21.82 8.83
N THR A 90 -9.89 22.72 9.30
CA THR A 90 -9.77 23.28 10.65
C THR A 90 -10.47 22.38 11.68
N VAL A 91 -10.07 22.54 12.95
CA VAL A 91 -10.67 21.77 14.05
C VAL A 91 -12.17 22.03 14.17
N GLU A 92 -12.58 23.29 14.02
CA GLU A 92 -13.99 23.71 14.09
C GLU A 92 -14.88 23.00 13.06
N GLU A 93 -14.37 22.80 11.85
CA GLU A 93 -15.08 22.07 10.79
C GLU A 93 -15.22 20.59 11.13
N LEU A 94 -14.16 19.99 11.69
CA LEU A 94 -14.13 18.58 12.05
C LEU A 94 -15.00 18.28 13.29
N ARG A 95 -15.21 19.25 14.19
CA ARG A 95 -16.12 19.11 15.33
C ARG A 95 -17.57 18.82 14.92
N ARG A 96 -17.98 19.20 13.71
CA ARG A 96 -19.33 18.93 13.18
C ARG A 96 -19.48 17.56 12.51
N LYS A 97 -18.40 16.76 12.41
CA LYS A 97 -18.39 15.48 11.68
C LYS A 97 -18.55 14.27 12.59
N SER A 98 -19.19 13.21 12.09
CA SER A 98 -19.36 11.96 12.84
C SER A 98 -18.01 11.25 13.07
N TRP A 99 -17.98 10.25 13.97
CA TRP A 99 -16.77 9.43 14.16
C TRP A 99 -16.40 8.65 12.88
N GLU A 100 -17.39 8.09 12.19
CA GLU A 100 -17.19 7.35 10.93
C GLU A 100 -16.56 8.22 9.85
N ASP A 101 -17.05 9.46 9.69
CA ASP A 101 -16.49 10.41 8.72
C ASP A 101 -15.04 10.77 9.03
N LEU A 102 -14.72 11.01 10.32
CA LEU A 102 -13.36 11.31 10.77
C LEU A 102 -12.42 10.12 10.56
N HIS A 103 -12.90 8.90 10.82
CA HIS A 103 -12.13 7.68 10.61
C HIS A 103 -11.88 7.40 9.12
N ALA A 104 -12.90 7.57 8.27
CA ALA A 104 -12.74 7.46 6.82
C ALA A 104 -11.79 8.54 6.26
N LEU A 105 -11.92 9.78 6.73
CA LEU A 105 -11.04 10.88 6.36
C LEU A 105 -9.59 10.60 6.78
N TRP A 106 -9.37 10.09 7.99
CA TRP A 106 -8.04 9.70 8.47
C TRP A 106 -7.35 8.72 7.52
N TRP A 107 -8.06 7.70 7.05
CA TRP A 107 -7.49 6.74 6.10
C TRP A 107 -7.26 7.32 4.70
N LYS A 108 -8.08 8.27 4.25
CA LYS A 108 -7.79 9.04 3.03
C LYS A 108 -6.49 9.84 3.17
N CYS A 109 -6.28 10.51 4.31
CA CYS A 109 -5.03 11.21 4.61
C CYS A 109 -3.83 10.23 4.62
N CYS A 110 -3.94 9.07 5.28
CA CYS A 110 -2.87 8.07 5.29
C CYS A 110 -2.50 7.59 3.88
N ARG A 111 -3.50 7.31 3.03
CA ARG A 111 -3.28 6.91 1.64
C ARG A 111 -2.57 8.00 0.83
N GLU A 112 -3.02 9.25 0.98
CA GLU A 112 -2.40 10.41 0.34
C GLU A 112 -0.92 10.54 0.73
N ARG A 113 -0.61 10.45 2.03
CA ARG A 113 0.78 10.52 2.51
C ARG A 113 1.65 9.40 1.98
N ASN A 114 1.11 8.19 1.89
CA ASN A 114 1.84 7.05 1.32
C ASN A 114 2.15 7.28 -0.16
N MET A 115 1.18 7.77 -0.94
CA MET A 115 1.39 8.14 -2.34
C MET A 115 2.44 9.26 -2.49
N LEU A 116 2.37 10.32 -1.68
CA LEU A 116 3.34 11.41 -1.68
C LEU A 116 4.76 10.95 -1.31
N ALA A 117 4.88 10.03 -0.35
CA ALA A 117 6.16 9.43 0.03
C ALA A 117 6.75 8.59 -1.12
N THR A 118 5.92 7.79 -1.80
CA THR A 118 6.35 7.04 -3.00
C THR A 118 6.81 7.99 -4.11
N ALA A 119 6.07 9.06 -4.36
CA ALA A 119 6.44 10.06 -5.36
C ALA A 119 7.76 10.77 -5.01
N ARG A 120 7.97 11.12 -3.73
CA ARG A 120 9.22 11.73 -3.26
C ARG A 120 10.42 10.81 -3.45
N GLU A 121 10.30 9.55 -3.06
CA GLU A 121 11.39 8.58 -3.19
C GLU A 121 11.74 8.34 -4.66
N GLU A 122 10.73 8.24 -5.54
CA GLU A 122 10.96 8.08 -6.97
C GLU A 122 11.61 9.33 -7.60
N LEU A 123 11.23 10.53 -7.12
CA LEU A 123 11.84 11.79 -7.52
C LEU A 123 13.34 11.80 -7.20
N LEU A 124 13.71 11.42 -5.99
CA LEU A 124 15.10 11.35 -5.52
C LEU A 124 15.89 10.27 -6.27
N ARG A 125 15.29 9.09 -6.46
CA ARG A 125 15.91 7.96 -7.16
C ARG A 125 16.17 8.28 -8.62
N GLY A 126 15.19 8.85 -9.32
CA GLY A 126 15.27 9.21 -10.72
C GLY A 126 15.98 10.54 -10.99
N LYS A 127 16.30 11.31 -9.93
CA LYS A 127 16.93 12.64 -10.01
C LYS A 127 16.18 13.57 -10.97
N PHE A 128 14.85 13.53 -10.92
CA PHE A 128 13.98 14.29 -11.82
C PHE A 128 13.97 15.81 -11.54
N GLY A 129 14.62 16.26 -10.46
CA GLY A 129 14.87 17.66 -10.16
C GLY A 129 13.77 18.29 -9.32
N PHE A 130 12.90 19.10 -9.96
CA PHE A 130 11.87 19.89 -9.27
C PHE A 130 10.68 19.03 -8.81
N GLY A 131 9.93 19.48 -7.80
CA GLY A 131 8.74 18.80 -7.27
C GLY A 131 8.81 18.46 -5.78
N GLU A 132 10.00 18.42 -5.17
CA GLU A 132 10.15 18.05 -3.75
C GLU A 132 9.46 19.03 -2.81
N ARG A 133 9.53 20.34 -3.12
CA ARG A 133 8.92 21.38 -2.29
C ARG A 133 7.40 21.30 -2.32
N GLU A 134 6.83 21.11 -3.50
CA GLU A 134 5.39 21.02 -3.75
C GLU A 134 4.80 19.80 -3.04
N ILE A 135 5.49 18.65 -3.11
CA ILE A 135 5.14 17.44 -2.37
C ILE A 135 5.20 17.69 -0.86
N GLY A 136 6.26 18.36 -0.38
CA GLY A 136 6.43 18.69 1.03
C GLY A 136 5.31 19.59 1.57
N SER A 137 4.98 20.68 0.86
CA SER A 137 3.90 21.58 1.25
C SER A 137 2.54 20.86 1.30
N ARG A 138 2.27 19.96 0.34
CA ARG A 138 1.05 19.16 0.35
C ARG A 138 1.02 18.17 1.52
N ASP A 139 2.13 17.50 1.83
CA ASP A 139 2.23 16.61 3.00
C ASP A 139 2.03 17.38 4.32
N GLU A 140 2.53 18.60 4.41
CA GLU A 140 2.29 19.49 5.57
C GLU A 140 0.81 19.80 5.78
N GLU A 141 0.07 20.14 4.71
CA GLU A 141 -1.38 20.37 4.80
C GLU A 141 -2.11 19.09 5.23
N VAL A 142 -1.76 17.92 4.68
CA VAL A 142 -2.35 16.65 5.12
C VAL A 142 -2.01 16.36 6.58
N MET A 143 -0.79 16.61 7.03
CA MET A 143 -0.42 16.46 8.44
C MET A 143 -1.20 17.40 9.36
N LYS A 144 -1.49 18.63 8.95
CA LYS A 144 -2.35 19.57 9.69
C LYS A 144 -3.75 19.00 9.86
N THR A 145 -4.35 18.43 8.81
CA THR A 145 -5.66 17.77 8.90
C THR A 145 -5.65 16.61 9.91
N MET A 146 -4.63 15.76 9.86
CA MET A 146 -4.50 14.63 10.78
C MET A 146 -4.36 15.08 12.24
N ARG A 147 -3.61 16.15 12.49
CA ARG A 147 -3.51 16.76 13.83
C ARG A 147 -4.85 17.31 14.30
N ALA A 148 -5.60 17.97 13.43
CA ALA A 148 -6.92 18.51 13.75
C ALA A 148 -7.94 17.40 14.06
N ILE A 149 -7.90 16.27 13.34
CA ILE A 149 -8.74 15.09 13.63
C ILE A 149 -8.45 14.55 15.03
N LYS A 150 -7.16 14.35 15.37
CA LYS A 150 -6.78 13.88 16.72
C LYS A 150 -7.28 14.83 17.78
N HIS A 151 -7.09 16.13 17.58
CA HIS A 151 -7.52 17.13 18.54
C HIS A 151 -9.03 17.09 18.78
N ALA A 152 -9.85 17.07 17.72
CA ALA A 152 -11.30 16.98 17.84
C ALA A 152 -11.78 15.71 18.56
N LEU A 153 -11.13 14.56 18.32
CA LEU A 153 -11.47 13.31 19.01
C LEU A 153 -11.07 13.33 20.49
N THR A 154 -9.90 13.88 20.81
CA THR A 154 -9.42 14.03 22.18
C THR A 154 -10.30 15.00 22.97
N GLU A 155 -10.67 16.13 22.38
CA GLU A 155 -11.63 17.09 22.97
C GLU A 155 -12.95 16.39 23.29
N ARG A 156 -13.55 15.67 22.31
CA ARG A 156 -14.80 14.95 22.52
C ARG A 156 -14.71 13.96 23.68
N PHE A 157 -13.64 13.19 23.74
CA PHE A 157 -13.47 12.20 24.80
C PHE A 157 -13.43 12.86 26.18
N TYR A 158 -12.64 13.91 26.36
CA TYR A 158 -12.58 14.62 27.64
C TYR A 158 -13.89 15.33 27.98
N THR A 159 -14.51 16.03 27.03
CA THR A 159 -15.81 16.68 27.25
C THR A 159 -16.90 15.69 27.62
N TRP A 160 -16.88 14.49 27.06
CA TRP A 160 -17.80 13.41 27.42
C TRP A 160 -17.52 12.88 28.84
N GLN A 161 -16.25 12.68 29.21
CA GLN A 161 -15.89 12.26 30.57
C GLN A 161 -16.37 13.27 31.61
N ASP A 162 -16.09 14.56 31.39
CA ASP A 162 -16.52 15.65 32.27
C ASP A 162 -18.05 15.72 32.34
N ALA A 163 -18.75 15.61 31.20
CA ALA A 163 -20.21 15.61 31.16
C ALA A 163 -20.82 14.42 31.91
N VAL A 164 -20.22 13.23 31.83
CA VAL A 164 -20.66 12.05 32.59
C VAL A 164 -20.45 12.27 34.10
N GLU A 165 -19.38 12.95 34.52
CA GLU A 165 -19.18 13.30 35.92
C GLU A 165 -20.23 14.30 36.43
N VAL A 166 -20.54 15.33 35.65
CA VAL A 166 -21.60 16.31 35.99
C VAL A 166 -22.97 15.63 36.04
N ALA A 167 -23.27 14.76 35.08
CA ALA A 167 -24.54 14.05 34.98
C ALA A 167 -24.83 13.16 36.20
N LYS A 168 -23.82 12.66 36.92
CA LYS A 168 -24.03 11.90 38.17
C LYS A 168 -24.65 12.74 39.29
N SER A 169 -24.46 14.05 39.25
CA SER A 169 -24.99 14.99 40.25
C SER A 169 -26.30 15.65 39.82
N ASP A 170 -26.73 15.45 38.58
CA ASP A 170 -27.90 16.11 37.99
C ASP A 170 -29.19 15.33 38.31
N PRO A 171 -30.21 15.94 38.94
CA PRO A 171 -31.48 15.28 39.22
C PRO A 171 -32.31 14.92 37.96
N GLU A 172 -32.03 15.53 36.79
CA GLU A 172 -32.77 15.23 35.55
C GLU A 172 -32.22 14.01 34.81
N ILE A 173 -31.03 13.51 35.19
CA ILE A 173 -30.32 12.44 34.47
C ILE A 173 -30.24 11.18 35.35
N ASN A 174 -30.94 10.13 34.91
CA ASN A 174 -30.94 8.82 35.55
C ASN A 174 -30.00 7.84 34.81
N LEU A 175 -28.73 7.80 35.19
CA LEU A 175 -27.72 6.94 34.56
C LEU A 175 -27.98 5.43 34.74
N GLU A 176 -28.81 5.05 35.72
CA GLU A 176 -29.20 3.66 36.01
C GLU A 176 -30.46 3.20 35.25
N ALA A 177 -31.14 4.12 34.57
CA ALA A 177 -32.31 3.78 33.77
C ALA A 177 -31.91 2.92 32.57
N GLY A 178 -32.77 1.97 32.19
CA GLY A 178 -32.61 1.18 30.96
C GLY A 178 -32.64 2.06 29.70
N GLU A 179 -32.28 1.47 28.55
CA GLU A 179 -32.23 2.17 27.27
C GLU A 179 -33.54 2.94 26.99
N GLY A 180 -33.43 4.28 26.88
CA GLY A 180 -34.53 5.15 26.43
C GLY A 180 -35.11 6.13 27.45
N GLN A 181 -34.82 5.99 28.76
CA GLN A 181 -35.35 6.88 29.82
C GLN A 181 -34.26 7.48 30.72
N VAL A 182 -33.09 7.77 30.15
CA VAL A 182 -31.95 8.36 30.89
C VAL A 182 -32.20 9.85 31.21
N TYR A 183 -32.96 10.58 30.40
CA TYR A 183 -33.25 11.99 30.61
C TYR A 183 -34.74 12.20 30.94
N THR A 184 -35.02 12.78 32.11
CA THR A 184 -36.37 13.13 32.57
C THR A 184 -36.43 14.62 32.95
N PRO A 185 -36.92 15.49 32.05
CA PRO A 185 -36.94 16.93 32.30
C PRO A 185 -37.84 17.27 33.48
N SER A 186 -37.35 18.13 34.40
CA SER A 186 -38.09 18.51 35.62
C SER A 186 -39.14 19.59 35.37
N ALA A 187 -38.97 20.38 34.30
CA ALA A 187 -39.93 21.38 33.82
C ALA A 187 -40.50 20.94 32.47
N TYR A 188 -41.81 21.09 32.29
CA TYR A 188 -42.49 20.88 31.01
C TYR A 188 -41.94 21.91 30.02
N GLU A 189 -41.05 21.50 29.09
CA GLU A 189 -40.75 22.34 27.93
C GLU A 189 -41.99 22.35 27.04
N GLU A 190 -42.77 23.43 27.11
CA GLU A 190 -43.84 23.69 26.14
C GLU A 190 -43.22 23.90 24.74
N GLY A 191 -43.37 22.89 23.88
CA GLY A 191 -43.51 23.05 22.42
C GLY A 191 -42.27 23.39 21.60
N TYR A 192 -41.45 22.37 21.26
CA TYR A 192 -40.57 22.40 20.07
C TYR A 192 -40.85 21.26 19.07
N ASP A 193 -41.79 20.36 19.37
CA ASP A 193 -42.10 19.20 18.52
C ASP A 193 -42.93 19.56 17.27
N GLU A 194 -43.50 20.76 17.17
CA GLU A 194 -44.35 21.14 16.03
C GLU A 194 -43.58 21.57 14.77
N ILE A 195 -42.27 21.88 14.86
CA ILE A 195 -41.51 22.39 13.70
C ILE A 195 -40.97 21.25 12.81
N ALA A 196 -40.80 20.03 13.35
CA ALA A 196 -40.20 18.92 12.61
C ALA A 196 -41.20 18.17 11.69
N ALA A 197 -42.50 18.31 11.90
CA ALA A 197 -43.51 17.53 11.18
C ALA A 197 -43.89 18.09 9.79
N GLU A 198 -43.56 19.35 9.47
CA GLU A 198 -43.99 19.96 8.20
C GLU A 198 -42.99 19.79 7.03
N GLU A 199 -41.73 19.40 7.26
CA GLU A 199 -40.74 19.22 6.17
C GLU A 199 -40.72 17.83 5.52
N GLU A 200 -41.35 16.80 6.10
CA GLU A 200 -41.46 15.47 5.50
C GLU A 200 -42.79 15.27 4.73
N ALA A 201 -43.00 16.06 3.68
CA ALA A 201 -43.95 15.69 2.63
C ALA A 201 -43.23 14.83 1.56
N PRO A 202 -43.72 13.61 1.24
CA PRO A 202 -43.03 12.73 0.29
C PRO A 202 -43.10 13.29 -1.14
N ARG A 203 -41.91 13.56 -1.71
CA ARG A 203 -41.72 13.87 -3.14
C ARG A 203 -42.22 12.68 -3.97
N SER A 204 -43.31 12.90 -4.70
CA SER A 204 -43.97 11.93 -5.58
C SER A 204 -42.99 11.26 -6.55
N THR A 205 -43.06 9.93 -6.61
CA THR A 205 -42.37 9.09 -7.59
C THR A 205 -43.10 9.17 -8.94
N ASP A 206 -42.54 9.92 -9.88
CA ASP A 206 -43.02 9.92 -11.26
C ASP A 206 -42.62 8.62 -11.98
N LYS A 207 -43.63 8.03 -12.62
CA LYS A 207 -43.67 6.78 -13.38
C LYS A 207 -42.72 6.77 -14.58
N GLU A 208 -42.10 5.62 -14.82
CA GLU A 208 -41.49 5.24 -16.11
C GLU A 208 -42.52 5.30 -17.25
N PRO A 209 -42.18 5.85 -18.44
CA PRO A 209 -43.03 5.78 -19.61
C PRO A 209 -42.89 4.42 -20.33
N LYS A 210 -44.04 3.82 -20.62
CA LYS A 210 -44.20 2.61 -21.43
C LYS A 210 -43.69 2.82 -22.85
N GLU A 211 -42.93 1.85 -23.34
CA GLU A 211 -42.65 1.62 -24.76
C GLU A 211 -43.95 1.62 -25.58
N THR A 212 -43.96 2.39 -26.67
CA THR A 212 -44.89 2.17 -27.79
C THR A 212 -44.08 2.07 -29.08
N LEU A 213 -44.11 0.88 -29.65
CA LEU A 213 -43.69 0.57 -31.01
C LEU A 213 -44.47 1.42 -32.02
N ARG A 214 -43.73 2.08 -32.93
CA ARG A 214 -44.04 2.19 -34.36
C ARG A 214 -42.77 2.45 -35.15
#